data_AF-A0A286XGY4-F1
#
_entry.id   AF-A0A286XGY4-F1
#
_cell.length_a   1.000
_cell.length_b   1.000
_cell.length_c   1.000
_cell.angle_alpha   90.00
_cell.angle_beta   90.00
_cell.angle_gamma   90.00
#
_symmetry.space_group_name_H-M   'P 1'
#
loop_
_entity.id
_entity.type
_entity.pdbx_description
1 polymer ?
#
loop_
_entity_poly.entity_id
_entity_poly.type
_entity_poly.pdbx_seq_one_letter_code
_entity_poly.pdbx_strand_id
1 'polypeptide(L)'
;GSVDILRLTLQHELTGEELENIAQKAGRKTFAMVSGCSAGHSLASELVESIDGHEEIIKVYLKGRSGDKMIHEKSVNQLKSEVQYIQEARTCLQKLREDISSKLDRDPEDSVHQQELQVVLEKPNGFSEGAVTLHSRPPEAETFVNDDIERLRKDVQDLLTKLQEAERRHQSDRVAFEVTLDCYQREAEQRNVALRREEDRVEQKEAEIRELQRRVLAMEMEHQALLVKVKEGEMALEELQSKKADCLAEQEKSVALEKEVAGLREKIHHLDDMLKSQQRKVRQMIEQLQNSKAVIQSKDATIQELKEKVAYLEAENLEMHDRMEHLIEKQISHGNFSTQTWTKTENLGSVRIAKPPSPKPMPLIRVVET
;
A
#
# COMPACT_ATOMS: atom_id res chain seq x y z
N GLY A 1 20.73 -44.16 -16.25
CA GLY A 1 20.09 -43.72 -14.98
C GLY A 1 20.72 -42.41 -14.59
N SER A 2 20.03 -41.42 -14.04
CA SER A 2 18.60 -41.22 -13.75
C SER A 2 18.33 -39.76 -14.13
N VAL A 3 17.22 -39.47 -14.80
CA VAL A 3 16.83 -38.09 -15.14
C VAL A 3 15.83 -37.66 -14.08
N ASP A 4 16.22 -36.74 -13.21
CA ASP A 4 15.35 -36.23 -12.15
C ASP A 4 14.35 -35.24 -12.76
N ILE A 5 13.13 -35.73 -12.95
CA ILE A 5 11.97 -34.93 -13.36
C ILE A 5 11.43 -34.24 -12.10
N LEU A 6 11.69 -32.94 -11.98
CA LEU A 6 11.07 -32.10 -10.95
C LEU A 6 9.61 -31.83 -11.35
N ARG A 7 8.70 -32.62 -10.78
CA ARG A 7 7.25 -32.44 -10.91
C ARG A 7 6.83 -31.32 -9.95
N LEU A 8 6.41 -30.18 -10.49
CA LEU A 8 5.80 -29.10 -9.72
C LEU A 8 4.34 -29.48 -9.40
N THR A 9 4.06 -29.84 -8.16
CA THR A 9 2.69 -30.01 -7.64
C THR A 9 2.23 -28.74 -6.92
N LEU A 10 0.98 -28.36 -7.21
CA LEU A 10 0.28 -27.20 -6.65
C LEU A 10 0.11 -27.35 -5.11
N GLN A 11 0.24 -26.25 -4.37
CA GLN A 11 0.29 -26.14 -2.89
C GLN A 11 -1.00 -26.51 -2.12
N HIS A 12 -1.84 -27.44 -2.58
CA HIS A 12 -3.09 -27.77 -1.89
C HIS A 12 -3.19 -29.19 -1.31
N GLU A 13 -2.10 -29.98 -1.35
CA GLU A 13 -2.10 -31.34 -0.79
C GLU A 13 -0.81 -31.67 -0.04
N LEU A 14 -0.40 -30.84 0.93
CA LEU A 14 0.71 -31.19 1.83
C LEU A 14 0.24 -31.11 3.28
N THR A 15 0.23 -32.28 3.93
CA THR A 15 -0.04 -32.44 5.36
C THR A 15 1.16 -31.93 6.18
N GLY A 16 0.90 -31.35 7.36
CA GLY A 16 1.90 -30.62 8.16
C GLY A 16 3.21 -31.36 8.46
N GLU A 17 3.17 -32.70 8.51
CA GLU A 17 4.34 -33.55 8.76
C GLU A 17 5.33 -33.59 7.58
N GLU A 18 4.90 -33.36 6.35
CA GLU A 18 5.76 -33.33 5.17
C GLU A 18 6.52 -32.01 5.05
N LEU A 19 5.90 -30.91 5.47
CA LEU A 19 6.54 -29.59 5.55
C LEU A 19 7.63 -29.55 6.62
N GLU A 20 7.42 -30.23 7.75
CA GLU A 20 8.41 -30.31 8.83
C GLU A 20 9.64 -31.14 8.42
N ASN A 21 9.44 -32.22 7.65
CA ASN A 21 10.54 -33.00 7.06
C ASN A 21 11.34 -32.21 6.01
N ILE A 22 10.70 -31.36 5.21
CA ILE A 22 11.39 -30.47 4.24
C ILE A 22 12.18 -29.38 4.98
N ALA A 23 11.61 -28.81 6.05
CA ALA A 23 12.27 -27.80 6.88
C ALA A 23 13.50 -28.37 7.62
N GLN A 24 13.42 -29.59 8.14
CA GLN A 24 14.56 -30.25 8.79
C GLN A 24 15.67 -30.63 7.81
N LYS A 25 15.34 -30.93 6.54
CA LYS A 25 16.32 -31.24 5.50
C LYS A 25 17.01 -29.98 4.92
N ALA A 26 16.42 -28.79 5.12
CA ALA A 26 17.00 -27.51 4.76
C ALA A 26 17.94 -26.97 5.87
N GLY A 27 18.98 -27.73 6.20
CA GLY A 27 20.01 -27.33 7.14
C GLY A 27 20.71 -26.01 6.74
N ARG A 28 20.70 -25.05 7.68
CA ARG A 28 21.55 -23.84 7.82
C ARG A 28 22.35 -23.45 6.56
N LYS A 29 21.75 -22.62 5.71
CA LYS A 29 22.48 -21.80 4.72
C LYS A 29 22.39 -20.35 5.16
N THR A 30 23.51 -19.79 5.61
CA THR A 30 23.65 -18.36 5.86
C THR A 30 23.67 -17.64 4.52
N PHE A 31 22.63 -16.85 4.24
CA PHE A 31 22.60 -15.97 3.07
C PHE A 31 23.27 -14.65 3.44
N ALA A 32 24.47 -14.41 2.90
CA ALA A 32 25.06 -13.08 2.90
C ALA A 32 24.33 -12.23 1.85
N MET A 33 23.73 -11.11 2.26
CA MET A 33 23.24 -10.09 1.33
C MET A 33 24.45 -9.38 0.73
N VAL A 34 24.89 -9.84 -0.44
CA VAL A 34 25.78 -9.04 -1.29
C VAL A 34 24.92 -7.99 -1.96
N SER A 35 24.95 -6.78 -1.41
CA SER A 35 24.48 -5.57 -2.08
C SER A 35 25.29 -5.43 -3.37
N GLY A 36 24.65 -5.71 -4.51
CA GLY A 36 25.23 -5.41 -5.82
C GLY A 36 25.41 -3.91 -5.94
N CYS A 37 26.64 -3.43 -5.70
CA CYS A 37 27.05 -2.09 -6.07
C CYS A 37 26.98 -1.99 -7.60
N SER A 38 25.83 -1.56 -8.11
CA SER A 38 25.74 -0.96 -9.43
C SER A 38 26.65 0.26 -9.42
N ALA A 39 27.73 0.20 -10.19
CA ALA A 39 28.57 1.34 -10.51
C ALA A 39 27.72 2.43 -11.18
N GLY A 40 27.18 3.34 -10.38
CA GLY A 40 26.44 4.51 -10.79
C GLY A 40 27.16 5.74 -10.24
N HIS A 41 27.85 6.42 -11.14
CA HIS A 41 28.65 7.63 -10.94
C HIS A 41 28.11 8.57 -9.84
N SER A 42 29.02 8.94 -8.91
CA SER A 42 28.83 10.01 -7.94
C SER A 42 28.21 11.24 -8.60
N LEU A 43 27.10 11.71 -8.04
CA LEU A 43 26.52 12.99 -8.37
C LEU A 43 27.50 14.08 -7.95
N ALA A 44 27.98 14.86 -8.92
CA ALA A 44 28.66 16.11 -8.67
C ALA A 44 27.61 17.14 -8.22
N SER A 45 27.33 17.19 -6.93
CA SER A 45 26.68 18.34 -6.32
C SER A 45 27.76 19.41 -6.10
N GLU A 46 27.75 20.46 -6.92
CA GLU A 46 28.56 21.65 -6.67
C GLU A 46 27.77 22.56 -5.72
N LEU A 47 28.32 22.78 -4.52
CA LEU A 47 27.78 23.73 -3.55
C LEU A 47 28.18 25.14 -4.01
N VAL A 48 27.20 25.97 -4.33
CA VAL A 48 27.43 27.42 -4.54
C VAL A 48 26.94 28.12 -3.28
N GLU A 49 27.86 28.59 -2.46
CA GLU A 49 27.55 29.40 -1.28
C GLU A 49 27.13 30.81 -1.72
N SER A 50 25.91 31.21 -1.36
CA SER A 50 25.42 32.59 -1.48
C SER A 50 26.17 33.48 -0.50
N ILE A 51 26.70 34.60 -0.97
CA ILE A 51 27.47 35.57 -0.17
C ILE A 51 26.56 36.51 0.64
N ASP A 52 25.25 36.32 0.59
CA ASP A 52 24.30 37.10 1.38
C ASP A 52 23.21 36.18 1.93
N GLY A 53 23.04 36.25 3.25
CA GLY A 53 22.50 35.18 4.08
C GLY A 53 21.04 34.82 3.80
N HIS A 54 20.80 33.51 3.86
CA HIS A 54 19.51 32.81 3.84
C HIS A 54 18.92 32.54 2.45
N GLU A 55 19.50 31.57 1.75
CA GLU A 55 18.77 30.49 1.05
C GLU A 55 19.77 29.48 0.49
N GLU A 56 19.76 28.24 1.02
CA GLU A 56 20.47 27.11 0.43
C GLU A 56 19.69 26.63 -0.80
N ILE A 57 19.98 27.18 -1.99
CA ILE A 57 19.36 26.72 -3.23
C ILE A 57 20.07 25.43 -3.67
N ILE A 58 19.53 24.29 -3.26
CA ILE A 58 19.94 22.99 -3.80
C ILE A 58 19.38 22.86 -5.22
N LYS A 59 20.20 23.15 -6.24
CA LYS A 59 19.88 22.82 -7.63
C LYS A 59 20.04 21.31 -7.84
N VAL A 60 18.98 20.56 -7.58
CA VAL A 60 18.90 19.14 -7.89
C VAL A 60 18.57 18.97 -9.37
N TYR A 61 19.53 18.54 -10.17
CA TYR A 61 19.25 18.06 -11.53
C TYR A 61 18.64 16.67 -11.44
N LEU A 62 17.31 16.59 -11.38
CA LEU A 62 16.60 15.33 -11.50
C LEU A 62 16.81 14.78 -12.92
N LYS A 63 17.69 13.80 -13.05
CA LYS A 63 17.80 12.99 -14.28
C LYS A 63 16.51 12.18 -14.37
N GLY A 64 15.50 12.73 -15.05
CA GLY A 64 14.27 12.00 -15.36
C GLY A 64 14.62 10.65 -15.95
N ARG A 65 14.08 9.59 -15.37
CA ARG A 65 14.25 8.19 -15.81
C ARG A 65 14.01 8.17 -17.32
N SER A 66 14.88 7.55 -18.11
CA SER A 66 14.80 7.60 -19.58
C SER A 66 13.42 7.18 -20.13
N GLY A 67 12.67 6.37 -19.39
CA GLY A 67 11.27 6.04 -19.67
C GLY A 67 10.25 7.17 -19.47
N ASP A 68 10.39 8.01 -18.43
CA ASP A 68 9.46 9.13 -18.17
C ASP A 68 9.56 10.21 -19.25
N LYS A 69 10.75 10.43 -19.79
CA LYS A 69 10.95 11.34 -20.94
C LYS A 69 10.18 10.86 -22.16
N MET A 70 10.21 9.55 -22.45
CA MET A 70 9.51 8.96 -23.59
C MET A 70 7.99 8.99 -23.41
N ILE A 71 7.49 8.81 -22.19
CA ILE A 71 6.05 8.89 -21.87
C ILE A 71 5.56 10.33 -22.01
N HIS A 72 6.29 11.29 -21.44
CA HIS A 72 5.97 12.71 -21.55
C HIS A 72 6.03 13.18 -23.02
N GLU A 73 7.01 12.75 -23.79
CA GLU A 73 7.12 13.08 -25.21
C GLU A 73 5.94 12.52 -26.03
N LYS A 74 5.51 11.29 -25.76
CA LYS A 74 4.31 10.71 -26.38
C LYS A 74 3.05 11.48 -26.00
N SER A 75 2.89 11.84 -24.73
CA SER A 75 1.75 12.64 -24.25
C SER A 75 1.71 14.03 -24.90
N VAL A 76 2.86 14.68 -25.05
CA VAL A 76 2.98 15.99 -25.73
C VAL A 76 2.65 15.86 -27.21
N ASN A 77 3.10 14.80 -27.88
CA ASN A 77 2.81 14.58 -29.30
C ASN A 77 1.33 14.27 -29.53
N GLN A 78 0.71 13.49 -28.64
CA GLN A 78 -0.73 13.23 -28.67
C GLN A 78 -1.52 14.53 -28.49
N LEU A 79 -1.17 15.36 -27.50
CA LEU A 79 -1.82 16.65 -27.29
C LEU A 79 -1.69 17.58 -28.51
N LYS A 80 -0.53 17.59 -29.17
CA LYS A 80 -0.34 18.33 -30.43
C LYS A 80 -1.28 17.86 -31.53
N SER A 81 -1.46 16.54 -31.70
CA SER A 81 -2.41 16.00 -32.69
C SER A 81 -3.86 16.32 -32.36
N GLU A 82 -4.24 16.31 -31.07
CA GLU A 82 -5.60 16.66 -30.64
C GLU A 82 -5.88 18.16 -30.85
N VAL A 83 -4.93 19.03 -30.51
CA VAL A 83 -5.03 20.48 -30.78
C VAL A 83 -5.14 20.75 -32.28
N GLN A 84 -4.41 20.01 -33.11
CA GLN A 84 -4.54 20.11 -34.56
C GLN A 84 -5.94 19.72 -35.03
N TYR A 85 -6.49 18.61 -34.53
CA TYR A 85 -7.85 18.17 -34.87
C TYR A 85 -8.91 19.20 -34.47
N ILE A 86 -8.78 19.80 -33.28
CA ILE A 86 -9.67 20.87 -32.80
C ILE A 86 -9.56 22.10 -33.71
N GLN A 87 -8.34 22.45 -34.15
CA GLN A 87 -8.12 23.59 -35.04
C GLN A 87 -8.72 23.33 -36.44
N GLU A 88 -8.60 22.11 -36.96
CA GLU A 88 -9.23 21.70 -38.23
C GLU A 88 -10.76 21.73 -38.12
N ALA A 89 -11.33 21.20 -37.04
CA ALA A 89 -12.76 21.25 -36.77
C ALA A 89 -13.26 22.70 -36.68
N ARG A 90 -12.51 23.58 -36.01
CA ARG A 90 -12.80 25.01 -35.95
C ARG A 90 -12.82 25.64 -37.34
N THR A 91 -11.82 25.35 -38.18
CA THR A 91 -11.78 25.88 -39.56
C THR A 91 -12.94 25.35 -40.40
N CYS A 92 -13.30 24.07 -40.28
CA CYS A 92 -14.46 23.49 -40.95
C CYS A 92 -15.78 24.15 -40.52
N LEU A 93 -15.98 24.35 -39.21
CA LEU A 93 -17.16 25.04 -38.68
C LEU A 93 -17.20 26.51 -39.09
N GLN A 94 -16.05 27.17 -39.15
CA GLN A 94 -15.95 28.55 -39.62
C GLN A 94 -16.32 28.66 -41.10
N LYS A 95 -15.85 27.73 -41.94
CA LYS A 95 -16.22 27.66 -43.36
C LYS A 95 -17.72 27.39 -43.53
N LEU A 96 -18.29 26.47 -42.75
CA LEU A 96 -19.73 26.23 -42.75
C LEU A 96 -20.53 27.47 -42.35
N ARG A 97 -20.04 28.22 -41.35
CA ARG A 97 -20.65 29.48 -40.93
C ARG A 97 -20.59 30.53 -42.03
N GLU A 98 -19.47 30.65 -42.73
CA GLU A 98 -19.30 31.55 -43.90
C GLU A 98 -20.17 31.11 -45.08
N ASP A 99 -20.32 29.81 -45.34
CA ASP A 99 -21.22 29.26 -46.37
C ASP A 99 -22.69 29.54 -46.05
N ILE A 100 -23.10 29.40 -44.79
CA ILE A 100 -24.47 29.75 -44.37
C ILE A 100 -24.68 31.26 -44.43
N SER A 101 -23.71 32.05 -43.98
CA SER A 101 -23.80 33.51 -44.01
C SER A 101 -23.86 34.04 -45.45
N SER A 102 -23.05 33.50 -46.36
CA SER A 102 -23.07 33.88 -47.78
C SER A 102 -24.33 33.42 -48.51
N LYS A 103 -24.98 32.35 -48.04
CA LYS A 103 -26.31 31.94 -48.53
C LYS A 103 -27.44 32.81 -47.99
N LEU A 104 -27.30 33.35 -46.79
CA LEU A 104 -28.31 34.21 -46.16
C LEU A 104 -28.19 35.69 -46.58
N ASP A 105 -26.98 36.13 -46.94
CA ASP A 105 -26.66 37.48 -47.43
C ASP A 105 -26.87 37.62 -48.96
N ARG A 106 -27.23 36.52 -49.65
CA ARG A 106 -27.79 36.59 -51.00
C ARG A 106 -29.30 36.84 -50.89
N ASP A 107 -29.73 38.01 -51.37
CA ASP A 107 -31.13 38.40 -51.44
C ASP A 107 -32.03 37.31 -52.06
N PRO A 108 -33.32 37.21 -51.67
CA PRO A 108 -34.19 36.07 -52.01
C PRO A 108 -34.63 35.99 -53.48
N GLU A 109 -34.24 36.93 -54.35
CA GLU A 109 -34.84 37.05 -55.69
C GLU A 109 -34.22 36.13 -56.75
N ASP A 110 -33.07 35.48 -56.51
CA ASP A 110 -32.31 34.81 -57.57
C ASP A 110 -32.21 33.27 -57.50
N SER A 111 -33.02 32.59 -56.68
CA SER A 111 -32.94 31.10 -56.63
C SER A 111 -34.27 30.35 -56.45
N VAL A 112 -35.38 30.89 -56.96
CA VAL A 112 -36.61 30.11 -57.14
C VAL A 112 -36.60 29.45 -58.52
N HIS A 113 -35.71 28.51 -58.73
CA HIS A 113 -35.90 27.46 -59.73
C HIS A 113 -35.26 26.19 -59.19
N GLN A 114 -36.05 25.11 -59.18
CA GLN A 114 -35.66 23.74 -58.89
C GLN A 114 -35.75 23.37 -57.39
N GLN A 115 -36.95 22.93 -56.97
CA GLN A 115 -37.25 21.50 -56.87
C GLN A 115 -38.51 21.27 -56.01
N GLU A 116 -39.68 21.57 -56.57
CA GLU A 116 -40.94 20.99 -56.10
C GLU A 116 -41.58 20.22 -57.25
N LEU A 117 -41.65 18.90 -57.08
CA LEU A 117 -42.41 17.97 -57.90
C LEU A 117 -43.89 18.32 -57.77
N GLN A 118 -44.34 19.28 -58.57
CA GLN A 118 -45.74 19.53 -58.81
C GLN A 118 -46.28 18.41 -59.73
N VAL A 119 -46.73 17.32 -59.11
CA VAL A 119 -47.54 16.30 -59.78
C VAL A 119 -48.86 16.94 -60.16
N VAL A 120 -48.96 17.33 -61.43
CA VAL A 120 -50.19 17.76 -62.09
C VAL A 120 -51.15 16.57 -62.08
N LEU A 121 -52.12 16.62 -61.17
CA LEU A 121 -53.28 15.74 -61.16
C LEU A 121 -54.32 16.35 -62.11
N GLU A 122 -54.28 15.93 -63.38
CA GLU A 122 -55.32 16.27 -64.36
C GLU A 122 -56.64 15.60 -63.98
N LYS A 123 -57.72 16.40 -63.94
CA LYS A 123 -59.08 15.98 -63.62
C LYS A 123 -59.69 15.13 -64.75
N PRO A 124 -60.63 14.22 -64.45
CA PRO A 124 -61.33 13.46 -65.48
C PRO A 124 -62.44 14.30 -66.12
N ASN A 125 -62.51 14.27 -67.45
CA ASN A 125 -63.63 14.76 -68.25
C ASN A 125 -64.89 13.95 -67.93
N GLY A 126 -65.85 14.58 -67.23
CA GLY A 126 -67.21 14.09 -67.07
C GLY A 126 -68.15 14.75 -68.07
N PHE A 127 -68.86 13.94 -68.84
CA PHE A 127 -69.96 14.35 -69.72
C PHE A 127 -71.24 14.67 -68.93
N SER A 128 -71.88 15.80 -69.24
CA SER A 128 -73.31 16.15 -69.06
C SER A 128 -73.44 17.59 -69.56
N GLU A 129 -74.41 18.09 -70.31
CA GLU A 129 -75.84 17.78 -70.42
C GLU A 129 -76.36 18.58 -71.64
N GLY A 130 -77.42 18.11 -72.28
CA GLY A 130 -77.95 18.72 -73.51
C GLY A 130 -78.66 20.06 -73.30
N ALA A 131 -78.66 20.89 -74.35
CA ALA A 131 -79.63 21.95 -74.55
C ALA A 131 -80.03 21.99 -76.03
N VAL A 132 -81.15 21.35 -76.33
CA VAL A 132 -81.94 21.55 -77.54
C VAL A 132 -82.64 22.90 -77.41
N THR A 133 -82.50 23.78 -78.41
CA THR A 133 -83.48 24.84 -78.68
C THR A 133 -83.60 25.01 -80.19
N LEU A 134 -84.86 25.18 -80.60
CA LEU A 134 -85.45 24.89 -81.90
C LEU A 134 -85.30 26.02 -82.93
N HIS A 135 -85.33 25.57 -84.19
CA HIS A 135 -86.03 26.13 -85.35
C HIS A 135 -85.82 27.58 -85.80
N SER A 136 -85.32 27.68 -87.04
CA SER A 136 -85.81 28.62 -88.05
C SER A 136 -86.15 27.85 -89.35
N ARG A 137 -87.41 27.91 -89.79
CA ARG A 137 -88.01 27.46 -91.08
C ARG A 137 -87.99 28.70 -92.05
N PRO A 138 -88.14 28.69 -93.41
CA PRO A 138 -89.06 27.86 -94.21
C PRO A 138 -88.59 27.61 -95.70
N PRO A 139 -89.46 27.31 -96.70
CA PRO A 139 -89.45 26.02 -97.39
C PRO A 139 -89.23 26.10 -98.92
N GLU A 140 -88.92 24.91 -99.47
CA GLU A 140 -89.37 24.38 -100.77
C GLU A 140 -89.25 25.26 -102.02
N ALA A 141 -88.43 24.82 -102.98
CA ALA A 141 -88.96 24.02 -104.09
C ALA A 141 -87.84 23.38 -104.92
N GLU A 142 -88.03 22.09 -105.19
CA GLU A 142 -87.56 21.34 -106.38
C GLU A 142 -86.09 20.86 -106.44
N THR A 143 -85.94 19.53 -106.63
CA THR A 143 -84.75 18.72 -107.04
C THR A 143 -83.81 18.06 -106.00
N PHE A 144 -84.21 17.80 -104.75
CA PHE A 144 -83.28 17.44 -103.64
C PHE A 144 -83.25 15.98 -103.10
N VAL A 145 -83.77 14.96 -103.77
CA VAL A 145 -83.93 13.62 -103.12
C VAL A 145 -82.73 12.67 -103.32
N ASN A 146 -81.96 12.81 -104.39
CA ASN A 146 -80.89 11.86 -104.73
C ASN A 146 -79.54 12.22 -104.05
N ASP A 147 -79.25 13.52 -103.95
CA ASP A 147 -78.03 14.00 -103.29
C ASP A 147 -78.03 13.74 -101.78
N ASP A 148 -79.19 13.68 -101.13
CA ASP A 148 -79.33 13.42 -99.70
C ASP A 148 -79.09 11.96 -99.32
N ILE A 149 -79.51 11.01 -100.16
CA ILE A 149 -79.29 9.58 -99.92
C ILE A 149 -77.80 9.25 -100.07
N GLU A 150 -77.13 9.83 -101.07
CA GLU A 150 -75.69 9.68 -101.25
C GLU A 150 -74.87 10.40 -100.17
N ARG A 151 -75.34 11.54 -99.66
CA ARG A 151 -74.77 12.17 -98.45
C ARG A 151 -74.90 11.28 -97.23
N LEU A 152 -76.08 10.71 -96.97
CA LEU A 152 -76.30 9.84 -95.83
C LEU A 152 -75.44 8.56 -95.90
N ARG A 153 -75.27 7.96 -97.10
CA ARG A 153 -74.37 6.80 -97.27
C ARG A 153 -72.92 7.17 -96.98
N LYS A 154 -72.46 8.33 -97.44
CA LYS A 154 -71.12 8.85 -97.12
C LYS A 154 -70.98 9.12 -95.63
N ASP A 155 -71.97 9.74 -94.99
CA ASP A 155 -71.97 10.03 -93.55
C ASP A 155 -71.88 8.74 -92.72
N VAL A 156 -72.66 7.70 -93.08
CA VAL A 156 -72.60 6.38 -92.43
C VAL A 156 -71.24 5.72 -92.63
N GLN A 157 -70.67 5.81 -93.83
CA GLN A 157 -69.36 5.23 -94.13
C GLN A 157 -68.23 5.96 -93.38
N ASP A 158 -68.31 7.29 -93.27
CA ASP A 158 -67.40 8.12 -92.48
C ASP A 158 -67.54 7.87 -90.96
N LEU A 159 -68.76 7.58 -90.49
CA LEU A 159 -69.00 7.17 -89.10
C LEU A 159 -68.39 5.81 -88.80
N LEU A 160 -68.51 4.84 -89.70
CA LEU A 160 -67.92 3.51 -89.55
C LEU A 160 -66.39 3.56 -89.56
N THR A 161 -65.77 4.35 -90.44
CA THR A 161 -64.31 4.54 -90.44
C THR A 161 -63.84 5.22 -89.16
N LYS A 162 -64.54 6.26 -88.69
CA LYS A 162 -64.26 6.91 -87.40
C LYS A 162 -64.37 5.95 -86.21
N LEU A 163 -65.39 5.08 -86.19
CA LEU A 163 -65.56 4.07 -85.14
C LEU A 163 -64.40 3.05 -85.17
N GLN A 164 -64.06 2.53 -86.34
CA GLN A 164 -62.97 1.58 -86.51
C GLN A 164 -61.61 2.20 -86.14
N GLU A 165 -61.39 3.48 -86.46
CA GLU A 165 -60.22 4.22 -86.00
C GLU A 165 -60.19 4.42 -84.49
N ALA A 166 -61.32 4.76 -83.87
CA ALA A 166 -61.42 4.92 -82.42
C ALA A 166 -61.15 3.61 -81.69
N GLU A 167 -61.69 2.49 -82.19
CA GLU A 167 -61.41 1.15 -81.67
C GLU A 167 -59.92 0.79 -81.80
N ARG A 168 -59.31 1.05 -82.96
CA ARG A 168 -57.86 0.86 -83.15
C ARG A 168 -57.04 1.72 -82.20
N ARG A 169 -57.44 2.98 -81.95
CA ARG A 169 -56.78 3.87 -80.98
C ARG A 169 -56.88 3.29 -79.57
N HIS A 170 -58.08 2.91 -79.13
CA HIS A 170 -58.28 2.30 -77.81
C HIS A 170 -57.48 1.00 -77.62
N GLN A 171 -57.41 0.14 -78.64
CA GLN A 171 -56.57 -1.06 -78.60
C GLN A 171 -55.09 -0.72 -78.46
N SER A 172 -54.61 0.28 -79.21
CA SER A 172 -53.24 0.80 -79.10
C SER A 172 -52.96 1.37 -77.71
N ASP A 173 -53.88 2.17 -77.17
CA ASP A 173 -53.74 2.79 -75.85
C ASP A 173 -53.75 1.73 -74.75
N ARG A 174 -54.60 0.70 -74.84
CA ARG A 174 -54.62 -0.42 -73.90
C ARG A 174 -53.28 -1.16 -73.86
N VAL A 175 -52.71 -1.45 -75.03
CA VAL A 175 -51.39 -2.10 -75.11
C VAL A 175 -50.30 -1.17 -74.58
N ALA A 176 -50.36 0.13 -74.86
CA ALA A 176 -49.41 1.09 -74.30
C ALA A 176 -49.49 1.14 -72.76
N PHE A 177 -50.70 1.14 -72.20
CA PHE A 177 -50.90 1.07 -70.75
C PHE A 177 -50.43 -0.26 -70.14
N GLU A 178 -50.64 -1.39 -70.81
CA GLU A 178 -50.15 -2.70 -70.35
C GLU A 178 -48.61 -2.72 -70.29
N VAL A 179 -47.94 -2.19 -71.32
CA VAL A 179 -46.48 -2.06 -71.33
C VAL A 179 -45.97 -1.13 -70.22
N THR A 180 -46.65 -0.01 -69.95
CA THR A 180 -46.23 0.90 -68.87
C THR A 180 -46.48 0.29 -67.49
N LEU A 181 -47.60 -0.42 -67.29
CA LEU A 181 -47.88 -1.18 -66.06
C LEU A 181 -46.82 -2.25 -65.81
N ASP A 182 -46.47 -3.05 -66.82
CA ASP A 182 -45.42 -4.07 -66.71
C ASP A 182 -44.05 -3.44 -66.39
N CYS A 183 -43.77 -2.27 -66.95
CA CYS A 183 -42.56 -1.52 -66.63
C CYS A 183 -42.53 -1.06 -65.17
N TYR A 184 -43.62 -0.48 -64.67
CA TYR A 184 -43.72 -0.08 -63.26
C TYR A 184 -43.66 -1.28 -62.31
N GLN A 185 -44.28 -2.41 -62.68
CA GLN A 185 -44.21 -3.63 -61.89
C GLN A 185 -42.78 -4.14 -61.78
N ARG A 186 -42.06 -4.25 -62.91
CA ARG A 186 -40.64 -4.67 -62.91
C ARG A 186 -39.76 -3.73 -62.09
N GLU A 187 -39.99 -2.42 -62.19
CA GLU A 187 -39.24 -1.43 -61.42
C GLU A 187 -39.52 -1.54 -59.92
N ALA A 188 -40.77 -1.79 -59.52
CA ALA A 188 -41.15 -2.04 -58.13
C ALA A 188 -40.52 -3.33 -57.61
N GLU A 189 -40.52 -4.42 -58.40
CA GLU A 189 -39.85 -5.67 -58.04
C GLU A 189 -38.33 -5.46 -57.86
N GLN A 190 -37.67 -4.74 -58.76
CA GLN A 190 -36.25 -4.40 -58.62
C GLN A 190 -35.97 -3.59 -57.35
N ARG A 191 -36.79 -2.58 -57.07
CA ARG A 191 -36.70 -1.80 -55.83
C ARG A 191 -36.92 -2.67 -54.59
N ASN A 192 -37.87 -3.61 -54.63
CA ASN A 192 -38.12 -4.53 -53.52
C ASN A 192 -36.94 -5.48 -53.28
N VAL A 193 -36.28 -5.98 -54.33
CA VAL A 193 -35.08 -6.82 -54.16
C VAL A 193 -33.91 -5.98 -53.63
N ALA A 194 -33.75 -4.73 -54.08
CA ALA A 194 -32.75 -3.82 -53.52
C ALA A 194 -33.01 -3.53 -52.03
N LEU A 195 -34.27 -3.27 -51.66
CA LEU A 195 -34.69 -3.06 -50.27
C LEU A 195 -34.35 -4.27 -49.40
N ARG A 196 -34.69 -5.49 -49.83
CA ARG A 196 -34.38 -6.71 -49.08
C ARG A 196 -32.88 -6.90 -48.82
N ARG A 197 -32.02 -6.57 -49.79
CA ARG A 197 -30.56 -6.64 -49.58
C ARG A 197 -30.09 -5.63 -48.53
N GLU A 198 -30.69 -4.46 -48.50
CA GLU A 198 -30.38 -3.45 -47.48
C GLU A 198 -30.91 -3.86 -46.11
N GLU A 199 -32.10 -4.46 -46.03
CA GLU A 199 -32.66 -5.06 -44.81
C GLU A 199 -31.71 -6.14 -44.26
N ASP A 200 -31.29 -7.10 -45.08
CA ASP A 200 -30.32 -8.14 -44.67
C ASP A 200 -29.01 -7.54 -44.14
N ARG A 201 -28.52 -6.47 -44.79
CA ARG A 201 -27.30 -5.75 -44.37
C ARG A 201 -27.51 -5.06 -43.03
N VAL A 202 -28.69 -4.47 -42.79
CA VAL A 202 -29.05 -3.85 -41.51
C VAL A 202 -29.14 -4.92 -40.42
N GLU A 203 -29.80 -6.05 -40.67
CA GLU A 203 -29.89 -7.16 -39.70
C GLU A 203 -28.50 -7.70 -39.31
N GLN A 204 -27.59 -7.82 -40.28
CA GLN A 204 -26.20 -8.20 -40.02
C GLN A 204 -25.50 -7.18 -39.11
N LYS A 205 -25.67 -5.88 -39.40
CA LYS A 205 -25.08 -4.80 -38.57
C LYS A 205 -25.70 -4.76 -37.18
N GLU A 206 -27.00 -5.00 -37.04
CA GLU A 206 -27.66 -5.13 -35.74
C GLU A 206 -27.15 -6.33 -34.95
N ALA A 207 -26.83 -7.45 -35.60
CA ALA A 207 -26.21 -8.59 -34.94
C ALA A 207 -24.79 -8.26 -34.45
N GLU A 208 -23.98 -7.57 -35.26
CA GLU A 208 -22.65 -7.09 -34.88
C GLU A 208 -22.73 -6.11 -33.69
N ILE A 209 -23.66 -5.15 -33.72
CA ILE A 209 -23.89 -4.20 -32.62
C ILE A 209 -24.28 -4.93 -31.34
N ARG A 210 -25.18 -5.91 -31.41
CA ARG A 210 -25.58 -6.72 -30.25
C ARG A 210 -24.41 -7.51 -29.66
N GLU A 211 -23.52 -8.03 -30.49
CA GLU A 211 -22.30 -8.70 -30.01
C GLU A 211 -21.33 -7.72 -29.34
N LEU A 212 -21.12 -6.54 -29.93
CA LEU A 212 -20.29 -5.49 -29.32
C LEU A 212 -20.87 -5.04 -27.98
N GLN A 213 -22.18 -4.83 -27.88
CA GLN A 213 -22.84 -4.50 -26.62
C GLN A 213 -22.63 -5.57 -25.55
N ARG A 214 -22.76 -6.86 -25.90
CA ARG A 214 -22.45 -7.96 -24.96
C ARG A 214 -21.01 -7.93 -24.48
N ARG A 215 -20.05 -7.69 -25.37
CA ARG A 215 -18.62 -7.61 -25.01
C ARG A 215 -18.32 -6.41 -24.12
N VAL A 216 -18.92 -5.24 -24.40
CA VAL A 216 -18.77 -4.04 -23.58
C VAL A 216 -19.33 -4.27 -22.18
N LEU A 217 -20.53 -4.84 -22.06
CA LEU A 217 -21.12 -5.16 -20.75
C LEU A 217 -20.26 -6.15 -19.95
N ALA A 218 -19.73 -7.18 -20.61
CA ALA A 218 -18.82 -8.13 -19.96
C ALA A 218 -17.54 -7.43 -19.45
N MET A 219 -16.94 -6.56 -20.27
CA MET A 219 -15.78 -5.77 -19.88
C MET A 219 -16.08 -4.80 -18.73
N GLU A 220 -17.26 -4.17 -18.71
CA GLU A 220 -17.70 -3.30 -17.61
C GLU A 220 -17.85 -4.07 -16.30
N MET A 221 -18.44 -5.28 -16.35
CA MET A 221 -18.55 -6.15 -15.18
C MET A 221 -17.17 -6.58 -14.66
N GLU A 222 -16.27 -6.97 -15.57
CA GLU A 222 -14.88 -7.32 -15.21
C GLU A 222 -14.14 -6.11 -14.63
N HIS A 223 -14.30 -4.92 -15.20
CA HIS A 223 -13.71 -3.69 -14.69
C HIS A 223 -14.20 -3.37 -13.27
N GLN A 224 -15.51 -3.49 -13.03
CA GLN A 224 -16.09 -3.31 -11.69
C GLN A 224 -15.55 -4.36 -10.70
N ALA A 225 -15.45 -5.63 -11.10
CA ALA A 225 -14.90 -6.69 -10.27
C ALA A 225 -13.41 -6.44 -9.93
N LEU A 226 -12.63 -5.95 -10.90
CA LEU A 226 -11.23 -5.55 -10.69
C LEU A 226 -11.11 -4.37 -9.73
N LEU A 227 -11.97 -3.35 -9.84
CA LEU A 227 -12.01 -2.23 -8.90
C LEU A 227 -12.30 -2.70 -7.47
N VAL A 228 -13.21 -3.66 -7.29
CA VAL A 228 -13.48 -4.25 -5.97
C VAL A 228 -12.23 -4.97 -5.44
N LYS A 229 -11.57 -5.81 -6.25
CA LYS A 229 -10.33 -6.49 -5.84
C LYS A 229 -9.19 -5.54 -5.52
N VAL A 230 -9.08 -4.42 -6.23
CA VAL A 230 -8.07 -3.38 -5.92
C VAL A 230 -8.36 -2.77 -4.55
N LYS A 231 -9.61 -2.41 -4.26
CA LYS A 231 -10.01 -1.89 -2.94
C LYS A 231 -9.76 -2.90 -1.81
N GLU A 232 -10.06 -4.17 -2.04
CA GLU A 232 -9.76 -5.25 -1.08
C GLU A 232 -8.25 -5.37 -0.84
N GLY A 233 -7.44 -5.27 -1.90
CA GLY A 233 -5.98 -5.27 -1.81
C GLY A 233 -5.42 -4.05 -1.07
N GLU A 234 -5.99 -2.87 -1.28
CA GLU A 234 -5.64 -1.64 -0.56
C GLU A 234 -5.94 -1.77 0.94
N MET A 235 -7.14 -2.24 1.31
CA MET A 235 -7.49 -2.49 2.71
C MET A 235 -6.57 -3.52 3.38
N ALA A 236 -6.24 -4.63 2.68
CA ALA A 236 -5.32 -5.62 3.19
C ALA A 236 -3.89 -5.06 3.37
N LEU A 237 -3.46 -4.18 2.47
CA LEU A 237 -2.17 -3.51 2.56
C LEU A 237 -2.12 -2.54 3.75
N GLU A 238 -3.18 -1.77 3.97
CA GLU A 238 -3.33 -0.87 5.13
C GLU A 238 -3.29 -1.66 6.45
N GLU A 239 -3.98 -2.80 6.52
CA GLU A 239 -3.96 -3.68 7.70
C GLU A 239 -2.54 -4.21 7.98
N LEU A 240 -1.81 -4.62 6.93
CA LEU A 240 -0.42 -5.06 7.06
C LEU A 240 0.50 -3.91 7.51
N GLN A 241 0.26 -2.68 7.04
CA GLN A 241 1.01 -1.51 7.48
C GLN A 241 0.75 -1.20 8.96
N SER A 242 -0.51 -1.30 9.43
CA SER A 242 -0.84 -1.17 10.85
C SER A 242 -0.14 -2.23 11.70
N LYS A 243 -0.23 -3.51 11.30
CA LYS A 243 0.46 -4.61 12.00
C LYS A 243 1.97 -4.42 12.04
N LYS A 244 2.56 -3.90 10.95
CA LYS A 244 3.98 -3.57 10.91
C LYS A 244 4.33 -2.47 11.91
N ALA A 245 3.51 -1.44 12.04
CA ALA A 245 3.71 -0.38 13.03
C ALA A 245 3.65 -0.95 14.46
N ASP A 246 2.68 -1.82 14.74
CA ASP A 246 2.56 -2.50 16.04
C ASP A 246 3.79 -3.37 16.34
N CYS A 247 4.25 -4.17 15.37
CA CYS A 247 5.46 -4.97 15.50
C CYS A 247 6.71 -4.12 15.80
N LEU A 248 6.82 -2.93 15.19
CA LEU A 248 7.93 -2.01 15.48
C LEU A 248 7.82 -1.47 16.92
N ALA A 249 6.63 -1.11 17.37
CA ALA A 249 6.42 -0.66 18.74
C ALA A 249 6.74 -1.77 19.77
N GLU A 250 6.34 -3.02 19.50
CA GLU A 250 6.70 -4.16 20.34
C GLU A 250 8.21 -4.46 20.32
N GLN A 251 8.87 -4.27 19.17
CA GLN A 251 10.33 -4.39 19.07
C GLN A 251 11.06 -3.30 19.87
N GLU A 252 10.57 -2.06 19.88
CA GLU A 252 11.15 -1.00 20.70
C GLU A 252 10.99 -1.30 22.19
N LYS A 253 9.82 -1.81 22.59
CA LYS A 253 9.57 -2.26 23.98
C LYS A 253 10.49 -3.40 24.37
N SER A 254 10.70 -4.39 23.48
CA SER A 254 11.59 -5.53 23.78
C SER A 254 13.04 -5.08 23.94
N VAL A 255 13.53 -4.19 23.07
CA VAL A 255 14.87 -3.60 23.18
C VAL A 255 15.03 -2.79 24.47
N ALA A 256 14.01 -2.03 24.88
CA ALA A 256 14.03 -1.31 26.16
C ALA A 256 14.13 -2.27 27.35
N LEU A 257 13.32 -3.34 27.35
CA LEU A 257 13.37 -4.38 28.39
C LEU A 257 14.71 -5.13 28.40
N GLU A 258 15.30 -5.43 27.24
CA GLU A 258 16.63 -6.04 27.16
C GLU A 258 17.72 -5.15 27.79
N LYS A 259 17.64 -3.82 27.56
CA LYS A 259 18.54 -2.85 28.20
C LYS A 259 18.37 -2.83 29.72
N GLU A 260 17.13 -2.88 30.22
CA GLU A 260 16.86 -2.96 31.66
C GLU A 260 17.40 -4.27 32.26
N VAL A 261 17.19 -5.40 31.59
CA VAL A 261 17.74 -6.70 32.00
C VAL A 261 19.27 -6.68 32.04
N ALA A 262 19.92 -6.07 31.06
CA ALA A 262 21.38 -5.89 31.07
C ALA A 262 21.84 -5.06 32.27
N GLY A 263 21.18 -3.93 32.55
CA GLY A 263 21.49 -3.09 33.72
C GLY A 263 21.26 -3.81 35.05
N LEU A 264 20.22 -4.63 35.16
CA LEU A 264 19.99 -5.47 36.35
C LEU A 264 21.07 -6.55 36.50
N ARG A 265 21.52 -7.17 35.41
CA ARG A 265 22.63 -8.14 35.44
C ARG A 265 23.93 -7.51 35.93
N GLU A 266 24.24 -6.29 35.48
CA GLU A 266 25.40 -5.53 35.97
C GLU A 266 25.29 -5.21 37.46
N LYS A 267 24.10 -4.79 37.93
CA LYS A 267 23.85 -4.53 39.35
C LYS A 267 24.04 -5.79 40.21
N ILE A 268 23.54 -6.94 39.74
CA ILE A 268 23.76 -8.22 40.41
C ILE A 268 25.27 -8.53 40.47
N HIS A 269 25.98 -8.35 39.36
CA HIS A 269 27.42 -8.59 39.32
C HIS A 269 28.20 -7.70 40.32
N HIS A 270 27.86 -6.42 40.41
CA HIS A 270 28.49 -5.51 41.38
C HIS A 270 28.18 -5.91 42.83
N LEU A 271 26.94 -6.30 43.13
CA LEU A 271 26.56 -6.79 44.45
C LEU A 271 27.32 -8.07 44.83
N ASP A 272 27.50 -9.01 43.89
CA ASP A 272 28.27 -10.24 44.11
C ASP A 272 29.74 -9.94 44.44
N ASP A 273 30.36 -8.98 43.76
CA ASP A 273 31.74 -8.59 44.04
C ASP A 273 31.88 -7.91 45.41
N MET A 274 30.92 -7.07 45.80
CA MET A 274 30.87 -6.50 47.15
C MET A 274 30.69 -7.60 48.19
N LEU A 275 29.82 -8.58 47.95
CA LEU A 275 29.61 -9.71 48.85
C LEU A 275 30.90 -10.54 49.00
N LYS A 276 31.59 -10.86 47.90
CA LYS A 276 32.87 -11.58 47.94
C LYS A 276 33.94 -10.79 48.69
N SER A 277 33.99 -9.46 48.53
CA SER A 277 34.92 -8.60 49.27
C SER A 277 34.62 -8.61 50.78
N GLN A 278 33.34 -8.47 51.16
CA GLN A 278 32.91 -8.58 52.56
C GLN A 278 33.21 -9.95 53.15
N GLN A 279 32.93 -11.03 52.42
CA GLN A 279 33.26 -12.40 52.83
C GLN A 279 34.77 -12.56 53.05
N ARG A 280 35.62 -12.02 52.16
CA ARG A 280 37.08 -12.05 52.33
C ARG A 280 37.51 -11.30 53.58
N LYS A 281 36.93 -10.13 53.86
CA LYS A 281 37.21 -9.35 55.07
C LYS A 281 36.83 -10.11 56.35
N VAL A 282 35.66 -10.76 56.36
CA VAL A 282 35.23 -11.59 57.51
C VAL A 282 36.18 -12.78 57.71
N ARG A 283 36.60 -13.46 56.65
CA ARG A 283 37.61 -14.54 56.75
C ARG A 283 38.91 -14.03 57.36
N GLN A 284 39.41 -12.87 56.93
CA GLN A 284 40.59 -12.24 57.52
C GLN A 284 40.38 -11.89 59.00
N MET A 285 39.21 -11.36 59.38
CA MET A 285 38.89 -11.07 60.77
C MET A 285 38.87 -12.33 61.64
N ILE A 286 38.31 -13.44 61.12
CA ILE A 286 38.32 -14.74 61.80
C ILE A 286 39.76 -15.23 61.99
N GLU A 287 40.60 -15.14 60.96
CA GLU A 287 42.00 -15.54 61.02
C GLU A 287 42.79 -14.70 62.05
N GLN A 288 42.60 -13.38 62.06
CA GLN A 288 43.22 -12.50 63.07
C GLN A 288 42.76 -12.84 64.50
N LEU A 289 41.48 -13.13 64.70
CA LEU A 289 40.95 -13.56 66.00
C LEU A 289 41.53 -14.91 66.44
N GLN A 290 41.67 -15.86 65.53
CA GLN A 290 42.28 -17.16 65.82
C GLN A 290 43.76 -17.02 66.21
N ASN A 291 44.53 -16.19 65.49
CA ASN A 291 45.92 -15.89 65.83
C ASN A 291 46.05 -15.23 67.20
N SER A 292 45.21 -14.23 67.50
CA SER A 292 45.18 -13.57 68.81
C SER A 292 44.84 -14.56 69.93
N LYS A 293 43.86 -15.44 69.72
CA LYS A 293 43.50 -16.51 70.68
C LYS A 293 44.68 -17.44 70.96
N ALA A 294 45.43 -17.87 69.93
CA ALA A 294 46.60 -18.72 70.10
C ALA A 294 47.70 -18.02 70.92
N VAL A 295 47.94 -16.73 70.68
CA VAL A 295 48.89 -15.91 71.46
C VAL A 295 48.45 -15.80 72.92
N ILE A 296 47.16 -15.56 73.18
CA ILE A 296 46.62 -15.51 74.55
C ILE A 296 46.82 -16.85 75.25
N GLN A 297 46.48 -17.97 74.60
CA GLN A 297 46.69 -19.32 75.14
C GLN A 297 48.16 -19.61 75.48
N SER A 298 49.10 -19.19 74.63
CA SER A 298 50.54 -19.30 74.92
C SER A 298 50.95 -18.48 76.14
N LYS A 299 50.43 -17.26 76.29
CA LYS A 299 50.70 -16.42 77.48
C LYS A 299 50.08 -17.01 78.74
N ASP A 300 48.87 -17.56 78.65
CA ASP A 300 48.20 -18.23 79.78
C ASP A 300 48.99 -19.45 80.25
N ALA A 301 49.59 -20.22 79.32
CA ALA A 301 50.49 -21.33 79.65
C ALA A 301 51.73 -20.83 80.42
N THR A 302 52.39 -19.77 79.95
CA THR A 302 53.53 -19.17 80.67
C THR A 302 53.14 -18.62 82.03
N ILE A 303 51.97 -18.00 82.16
CA ILE A 303 51.44 -17.53 83.45
C ILE A 303 51.25 -18.73 84.39
N GLN A 304 50.73 -19.84 83.89
CA GLN A 304 50.54 -21.06 84.68
C GLN A 304 51.88 -21.66 85.15
N GLU A 305 52.87 -21.75 84.27
CA GLU A 305 54.24 -22.18 84.63
C GLU A 305 54.86 -21.28 85.70
N LEU A 306 54.68 -19.96 85.58
CA LEU A 306 55.17 -19.00 86.58
C LEU A 306 54.44 -19.16 87.91
N LYS A 307 53.13 -19.40 87.91
CA LYS A 307 52.37 -19.68 89.14
C LYS A 307 52.87 -20.95 89.84
N GLU A 308 53.15 -22.00 89.08
CA GLU A 308 53.70 -23.25 89.63
C GLU A 308 55.10 -23.02 90.23
N LYS A 309 55.94 -22.24 89.56
CA LYS A 309 57.27 -21.85 90.08
C LYS A 309 57.16 -21.01 91.35
N VAL A 310 56.22 -20.06 91.41
CA VAL A 310 55.97 -19.27 92.63
C VAL A 310 55.52 -20.18 93.75
N ALA A 311 54.55 -21.07 93.52
CA ALA A 311 54.07 -22.02 94.53
C ALA A 311 55.19 -22.94 95.05
N TYR A 312 56.08 -23.41 94.16
CA TYR A 312 57.26 -24.18 94.54
C TYR A 312 58.20 -23.37 95.45
N LEU A 313 58.52 -22.14 95.06
CA LEU A 313 59.38 -21.25 95.86
C LEU A 313 58.72 -20.83 97.18
N GLU A 314 57.40 -20.68 97.22
CA GLU A 314 56.65 -20.43 98.45
C GLU A 314 56.72 -21.63 99.40
N ALA A 315 56.59 -22.86 98.89
CA ALA A 315 56.74 -24.07 99.69
C ALA A 315 58.18 -24.26 100.20
N GLU A 316 59.19 -24.02 99.36
CA GLU A 316 60.60 -24.05 99.77
C GLU A 316 60.91 -22.97 100.82
N ASN A 317 60.38 -21.75 100.63
CA ASN A 317 60.49 -20.70 101.65
C ASN A 317 59.84 -21.14 102.95
N LEU A 318 58.63 -21.70 102.91
CA LEU A 318 57.94 -22.18 104.11
C LEU A 318 58.77 -23.26 104.84
N GLU A 319 59.31 -24.24 104.12
CA GLU A 319 60.17 -25.27 104.71
C GLU A 319 61.43 -24.66 105.36
N MET A 320 62.05 -23.67 104.72
CA MET A 320 63.20 -22.97 105.28
C MET A 320 62.83 -22.14 106.51
N HIS A 321 61.65 -21.51 106.53
CA HIS A 321 61.11 -20.82 107.70
C HIS A 321 60.83 -21.80 108.84
N ASP A 322 60.17 -22.94 108.57
CA ASP A 322 59.91 -23.99 109.57
C ASP A 322 61.22 -24.52 110.18
N ARG A 323 62.24 -24.79 109.34
CA ARG A 323 63.58 -25.18 109.81
C ARG A 323 64.21 -24.11 110.72
N MET A 324 64.06 -22.84 110.36
CA MET A 324 64.57 -21.72 111.15
C MET A 324 63.84 -21.61 112.49
N GLU A 325 62.51 -21.73 112.51
CA GLU A 325 61.69 -21.74 113.71
C GLU A 325 62.07 -22.89 114.64
N HIS A 326 62.29 -24.10 114.12
CA HIS A 326 62.78 -25.22 114.92
C HIS A 326 64.16 -24.96 115.56
N LEU A 327 65.06 -24.27 114.87
CA LEU A 327 66.38 -23.90 115.43
C LEU A 327 66.23 -22.82 116.51
N ILE A 328 65.38 -21.83 116.29
CA ILE A 328 65.03 -20.80 117.27
C ILE A 328 64.40 -21.47 118.51
N GLU A 329 63.44 -22.39 118.33
CA GLU A 329 62.79 -23.11 119.42
C GLU A 329 63.77 -24.01 120.19
N LYS A 330 64.72 -24.66 119.51
CA LYS A 330 65.83 -25.39 120.16
C LYS A 330 66.75 -24.45 120.95
N GLN A 331 67.06 -23.26 120.44
CA GLN A 331 67.85 -22.26 121.17
C GLN A 331 67.11 -21.73 122.40
N ILE A 332 65.79 -21.51 122.31
CA ILE A 332 64.95 -21.12 123.43
C ILE A 332 64.79 -22.28 124.44
N SER A 333 64.78 -23.54 123.98
CA SER A 333 64.65 -24.73 124.83
C SER A 333 65.97 -25.19 125.50
N HIS A 334 67.15 -24.93 124.90
CA HIS A 334 68.47 -25.19 125.50
C HIS A 334 69.10 -23.95 126.19
N GLY A 335 68.56 -22.76 125.92
CA GLY A 335 68.86 -21.53 126.62
C GLY A 335 67.63 -21.08 127.39
N ASN A 336 67.38 -21.70 128.56
CA ASN A 336 66.46 -21.16 129.56
C ASN A 336 67.01 -19.85 130.15
N PHE A 337 67.26 -18.81 129.35
CA PHE A 337 67.36 -17.44 129.86
C PHE A 337 66.93 -16.42 128.79
N SER A 338 65.92 -15.65 129.16
CA SER A 338 65.74 -14.22 128.85
C SER A 338 64.92 -13.85 127.60
N THR A 339 63.61 -13.72 127.86
CA THR A 339 62.70 -12.67 127.34
C THR A 339 63.35 -11.49 126.61
N GLN A 340 62.85 -11.15 125.41
CA GLN A 340 62.30 -9.80 125.18
C GLN A 340 61.44 -9.69 123.90
N THR A 341 60.25 -9.16 124.13
CA THR A 341 59.26 -8.59 123.20
C THR A 341 59.84 -7.55 122.24
N TRP A 342 59.52 -7.59 120.94
CA TRP A 342 59.48 -6.37 120.11
C TRP A 342 58.29 -6.39 119.13
N THR A 343 57.61 -5.25 119.11
CA THR A 343 56.36 -4.91 118.45
C THR A 343 56.55 -4.30 117.05
N LYS A 344 55.55 -4.52 116.18
CA LYS A 344 54.93 -3.56 115.22
C LYS A 344 55.85 -2.82 114.22
N THR A 345 55.55 -2.93 112.91
CA THR A 345 55.56 -1.77 111.99
C THR A 345 54.64 -2.01 110.79
N GLU A 346 53.89 -0.96 110.45
CA GLU A 346 52.88 -0.81 109.40
C GLU A 346 53.47 -0.65 107.98
N ASN A 347 52.75 -1.21 106.99
CA ASN A 347 52.20 -0.54 105.79
C ASN A 347 53.13 0.33 104.90
N LEU A 348 53.43 -0.14 103.68
CA LEU A 348 53.71 0.71 102.50
C LEU A 348 53.33 -0.03 101.20
N GLY A 349 52.54 0.61 100.34
CA GLY A 349 52.49 0.23 98.92
C GLY A 349 51.15 0.35 98.19
N SER A 350 50.42 1.45 98.33
CA SER A 350 49.33 1.80 97.40
C SER A 350 49.91 2.14 96.02
N VAL A 351 49.92 1.18 95.11
CA VAL A 351 50.29 1.39 93.70
C VAL A 351 49.06 1.95 92.96
N ARG A 352 49.19 3.19 92.50
CA ARG A 352 48.21 3.87 91.65
C ARG A 352 48.11 3.15 90.31
N ILE A 353 46.93 2.61 90.00
CA ILE A 353 46.57 2.11 88.67
C ILE A 353 46.47 3.31 87.73
N ALA A 354 47.42 3.44 86.81
CA ALA A 354 47.33 4.39 85.71
C ALA A 354 46.20 3.96 84.76
N LYS A 355 45.30 4.91 84.47
CA LYS A 355 44.21 4.80 83.50
C LYS A 355 44.81 4.58 82.09
N PRO A 356 44.29 3.65 81.26
CA PRO A 356 44.80 3.46 79.91
C PRO A 356 44.45 4.66 79.01
N PRO A 357 45.28 5.00 78.01
CA PRO A 357 45.04 6.13 77.12
C PRO A 357 43.82 5.88 76.24
N SER A 358 42.93 6.87 76.17
CA SER A 358 41.73 6.89 75.31
C SER A 358 42.10 6.80 73.82
N PRO A 359 41.25 6.20 72.95
CA PRO A 359 41.50 6.13 71.52
C PRO A 359 41.41 7.53 70.88
N LYS A 360 42.32 7.82 69.94
CA LYS A 360 42.29 9.04 69.09
C LYS A 360 40.97 9.11 68.29
N PRO A 361 40.35 10.29 68.12
CA PRO A 361 39.18 10.44 67.26
C PRO A 361 39.57 10.33 65.78
N MET A 362 38.80 9.57 65.00
CA MET A 362 38.94 9.50 63.53
C MET A 362 38.20 10.67 62.85
N PRO A 363 38.65 11.11 61.66
CA PRO A 363 38.07 12.27 60.99
C PRO A 363 36.65 11.97 60.49
N LEU A 364 35.72 12.90 60.73
CA LEU A 364 34.38 12.86 60.15
C LEU A 364 34.45 13.34 58.69
N ILE A 365 34.07 12.48 57.76
CA ILE A 365 33.80 12.85 56.37
C ILE A 365 32.40 13.47 56.34
N ARG A 366 32.31 14.74 55.94
CA ARG A 366 31.02 15.40 55.68
C ARG A 366 30.60 15.06 54.26
N VAL A 367 29.48 14.35 54.13
CA VAL A 367 28.77 14.20 52.86
C VAL A 367 28.05 15.51 52.60
N VAL A 368 28.37 16.15 51.48
CA VAL A 368 27.58 17.27 50.94
C VAL A 368 26.60 16.63 49.96
N GLU A 369 25.32 16.67 50.29
CA GLU A 369 24.25 16.30 49.36
C GLU A 369 24.19 17.37 48.26
N THR A 370 24.22 16.92 47.01
CA THR A 370 23.93 17.72 45.81
C THR A 370 22.49 17.55 45.38
#